data_AF-A0A2V8MJ65-F1
#
_entry.id   AF-A0A2V8MJ65-F1
#
_cell.length_a   1.000
_cell.length_b   1.000
_cell.length_c   1.000
_cell.angle_alpha   90.00
_cell.angle_beta   90.00
_cell.angle_gamma   90.00
#
_symmetry.space_group_name_H-M   'P 1'
#
loop_
_entity.id
_entity.type
_entity.pdbx_description
1 polymer ?
#
loop_
_entity_poly.entity_id
_entity_poly.type
_entity_poly.pdbx_seq_one_letter_code
_entity_poly.pdbx_strand_id
1 'polypeptide(L)' 'MERLTPVGRTDWIRWIVSAKQPETRARRVTRTAEQLSEGKRRPCCVNIYEFMMRRIPTNVSRRKSSDE' A
#
# COMPACT_ATOMS: atom_id res chain seq x y z
N MET A 1 -7.09 24.89 -3.90
CA MET A 1 -6.18 23.88 -3.29
C MET A 1 -6.95 23.08 -2.28
N GLU A 2 -7.42 21.89 -2.65
CA GLU A 2 -8.17 21.03 -1.74
C GLU A 2 -7.19 20.31 -0.81
N ARG A 3 -7.01 20.87 0.39
CA ARG A 3 -6.10 20.31 1.41
C ARG A 3 -6.57 18.92 1.80
N LEU A 4 -5.64 17.98 1.94
CA LEU A 4 -5.91 16.76 2.70
C LEU A 4 -6.49 17.15 4.06
N THR A 5 -7.58 16.48 4.45
CA THR A 5 -8.11 16.63 5.80
C THR A 5 -7.01 16.28 6.80
N PRO A 6 -6.93 16.97 7.95
CA PRO A 6 -5.94 16.65 8.99
C PRO A 6 -5.96 15.16 9.37
N VAL A 7 -7.17 14.57 9.43
CA VAL A 7 -7.39 13.15 9.68
C VAL A 7 -6.78 12.27 8.59
N GLY A 8 -7.00 12.59 7.31
CA GLY A 8 -6.43 11.82 6.20
C GLY A 8 -4.90 11.82 6.21
N ARG A 9 -4.27 12.95 6.57
CA ARG A 9 -2.81 13.02 6.73
C ARG A 9 -2.32 12.11 7.86
N THR A 10 -2.98 12.16 9.03
CA THR A 10 -2.61 11.33 10.18
C THR A 10 -2.74 9.84 9.86
N ASP A 11 -3.79 9.43 9.16
CA ASP A 11 -3.99 8.04 8.74
C ASP A 11 -2.87 7.56 7.81
N TRP A 12 -2.48 8.38 6.83
CA TRP A 12 -1.36 8.08 5.93
C TRP A 12 -0.05 7.92 6.69
N ILE A 13 0.24 8.83 7.63
CA ILE A 13 1.44 8.75 8.47
C ILE A 13 1.41 7.47 9.30
N ARG A 14 0.31 7.18 10.01
CA ARG A 14 0.14 5.97 10.83
C ARG A 14 0.34 4.71 10.01
N TRP A 15 -0.15 4.70 8.78
CA TRP A 15 0.04 3.60 7.85
C TRP A 15 1.50 3.47 7.40
N ILE A 16 2.18 4.55 7.03
CA ILE A 16 3.59 4.51 6.61
C ILE A 16 4.47 3.99 7.76
N VAL A 17 4.26 4.49 8.98
CA VAL A 17 5.10 4.14 10.15
C VAL A 17 4.81 2.74 10.71
N SER A 18 3.66 2.13 10.41
CA SER A 18 3.38 0.75 10.84
C SER A 18 4.23 -0.29 10.10
N ALA A 19 4.92 0.09 9.02
CA ALA A 19 5.86 -0.78 8.34
C ALA A 19 7.15 -0.96 9.16
N LYS A 20 7.39 -2.19 9.62
CA LYS A 20 8.62 -2.57 10.34
C LYS A 20 9.87 -2.50 9.45
N GLN A 21 9.74 -2.84 8.17
CA GLN A 21 10.85 -2.86 7.22
C GLN A 21 11.03 -1.47 6.56
N PRO A 22 12.26 -0.92 6.50
CA PRO A 22 12.52 0.40 5.93
C PRO A 22 12.21 0.46 4.42
N GLU A 23 12.44 -0.63 3.69
CA GLU A 23 12.10 -0.74 2.27
C GLU A 23 10.59 -0.63 2.04
N THR A 24 9.80 -1.35 2.84
CA THR A 24 8.34 -1.27 2.80
C THR A 24 7.86 0.14 3.14
N ARG A 25 8.50 0.81 4.11
CA ARG A 25 8.19 2.20 4.46
C ARG A 25 8.43 3.15 3.28
N ALA A 26 9.56 3.03 2.59
CA ALA A 26 9.86 3.82 1.39
C ALA A 26 8.82 3.59 0.28
N ARG A 27 8.46 2.32 0.02
CA ARG A 27 7.39 1.97 -0.94
C ARG A 27 6.05 2.60 -0.56
N ARG A 28 5.69 2.60 0.73
CA ARG A 28 4.46 3.22 1.23
C ARG A 28 4.44 4.73 0.98
N VAL A 29 5.56 5.44 1.21
CA VAL A 29 5.67 6.89 0.94
C VAL A 29 5.42 7.23 -0.53
N THR A 30 6.10 6.56 -1.45
CA THR A 30 5.92 6.80 -2.89
C THR A 30 4.48 6.54 -3.33
N ARG A 31 3.87 5.47 -2.80
CA ARG A 31 2.48 5.10 -3.11
C ARG A 31 1.48 6.10 -2.59
N THR A 32 1.69 6.64 -1.38
CA THR A 32 0.85 7.71 -0.86
C THR A 32 0.85 8.88 -1.83
N ALA A 33 2.00 9.32 -2.35
CA ALA A 33 2.05 10.42 -3.32
C ALA A 33 1.25 10.12 -4.61
N GLU A 34 1.38 8.92 -5.18
CA GLU A 34 0.59 8.50 -6.35
C GLU A 34 -0.91 8.52 -6.05
N GLN A 35 -1.35 7.95 -4.93
CA GLN A 35 -2.77 7.88 -4.58
C GLN A 35 -3.39 9.23 -4.26
N LEU A 36 -2.63 10.12 -3.62
CA LEU A 36 -3.05 11.50 -3.41
C LEU A 36 -3.23 12.22 -4.75
N SER A 37 -2.39 11.91 -5.74
CA SER A 37 -2.50 12.44 -7.11
C SER A 37 -3.71 11.88 -7.85
N GLU A 38 -4.08 10.61 -7.59
CA GLU A 38 -5.31 9.98 -8.08
C GLU A 38 -6.60 10.46 -7.34
N GLY A 39 -6.48 11.41 -6.40
CA GLY A 39 -7.62 11.96 -5.66
C GLY A 39 -8.05 11.14 -4.43
N LYS A 40 -7.33 10.07 -4.08
CA LYS A 40 -7.65 9.23 -2.93
C LYS A 40 -7.19 9.88 -1.64
N ARG A 41 -8.12 10.19 -0.74
CA ARG A 41 -7.83 10.99 0.46
C ARG A 41 -7.55 10.17 1.73
N ARG A 42 -7.93 8.89 1.76
CA ARG A 42 -7.70 8.01 2.92
C ARG A 42 -7.15 6.65 2.51
N PRO A 43 -6.31 6.03 3.35
CA PRO A 43 -5.84 4.68 3.12
C PRO A 43 -6.95 3.63 3.19
N CYS A 44 -8.09 3.88 3.84
CA CYS A 44 -9.23 2.96 3.88
C CYS A 44 -10.06 2.90 2.59
N CYS A 45 -9.95 3.91 1.73
CA CYS A 45 -10.64 3.96 0.43
C CYS A 45 -9.90 3.13 -0.64
N VAL A 46 -8.72 2.61 -0.31
CA VAL A 46 -8.00 1.62 -1.10
C VAL A 46 -7.91 0.34 -0.30
N ASN A 47 -8.16 -0.80 -0.92
CA ASN A 47 -7.81 -2.08 -0.31
C ASN A 47 -6.28 -2.19 -0.25
N ILE A 48 -5.70 -1.71 0.86
CA ILE A 48 -4.25 -1.59 1.05
C ILE A 48 -3.55 -2.95 0.94
N TYR A 49 -4.27 -4.03 1.27
CA TYR A 49 -3.77 -5.41 1.23
C TYR A 49 -3.75 -5.98 -0.19
N GLU A 50 -4.81 -5.77 -0.98
CA GLU A 50 -4.87 -6.23 -2.37
C GLU A 50 -3.70 -5.69 -3.19
N PHE A 51 -3.31 -4.43 -2.95
CA PHE A 51 -2.18 -3.84 -3.65
C PHE A 51 -0.81 -4.30 -3.11
N MET A 52 -0.66 -4.53 -1.81
CA MET A 52 0.56 -5.16 -1.26
C MET A 52 0.77 -6.55 -1.88
N MET A 53 -0.29 -7.34 -1.99
CA MET A 53 -0.24 -8.69 -2.53
C MET A 53 0.03 -8.72 -4.04
N ARG A 54 -0.45 -7.73 -4.82
CA ARG A 54 -0.21 -7.63 -6.27
C ARG A 54 1.24 -7.39 -6.71
N ARG A 55 2.16 -7.02 -5.79
CA ARG A 55 3.59 -6.76 -6.10
C ARG A 55 4.57 -7.45 -5.17
N ILE A 56 4.13 -8.43 -4.38
CA ILE A 56 5.09 -9.44 -3.90
C ILE A 56 5.41 -10.28 -5.14
N PRO A 57 6.66 -10.34 -5.63
CA PRO A 57 6.99 -11.38 -6.58
C PRO A 57 6.65 -12.68 -5.88
N THR A 58 5.62 -13.38 -6.34
CA THR A 58 5.31 -14.71 -5.85
C THR A 58 6.47 -15.61 -6.27
N ASN A 59 7.57 -15.59 -5.51
CA ASN A 59 8.38 -16.77 -5.30
C ASN A 59 7.70 -17.66 -4.23
N VAL A 60 6.37 -17.76 -4.32
CA VAL A 60 5.72 -19.03 -4.06
C VAL A 60 5.99 -19.80 -5.33
N SER A 61 7.00 -20.68 -5.27
CA SER A 61 7.09 -21.81 -6.17
C SER A 61 5.68 -22.38 -6.33
N ARG A 62 5.09 -22.09 -7.48
CA ARG A 62 3.95 -22.80 -8.00
C ARG A 62 4.43 -24.24 -8.14
N ARG A 63 4.31 -25.03 -7.08
CA ARG A 63 4.15 -26.47 -7.24
C ARG A 63 2.87 -26.63 -8.04
N LYS A 64 3.00 -26.65 -9.36
CA LYS A 64 2.13 -27.48 -10.17
C LYS A 64 2.33 -28.89 -9.61
N SER A 65 1.38 -29.37 -8.83
CA SER A 65 1.10 -30.80 -8.88
C SER A 65 0.28 -30.98 -10.14
N SER A 66 0.91 -31.58 -11.16
CA SER A 66 0.19 -32.42 -12.09
C SER A 66 -0.40 -33.63 -11.34
N ASP A 67 -1.39 -34.25 -11.97
CA ASP A 67 -2.04 -35.53 -11.63
C ASP A 67 -2.97 -35.40 -10.41
N GLU A 68 -4.30 -35.51 -10.51
CA GLU A 68 -5.18 -36.35 -11.36
C GLU A 68 -6.55 -35.65 -11.60
#